data_AF-A0A388TKZ1-F1
#
_entry.id   AF-A0A388TKZ1-F1
#
_cell.length_a   1.000
_cell.length_b   1.000
_cell.length_c   1.000
_cell.angle_alpha   90.00
_cell.angle_beta   90.00
_cell.angle_gamma   90.00
#
_symmetry.space_group_name_H-M   'P 1'
#
loop_
_entity.id
_entity.type
_entity.pdbx_description
1 polymer ?
#
loop_
_entity_poly.entity_id
_entity_poly.type
_entity_poly.pdbx_seq_one_letter_code
_entity_poly.pdbx_strand_id
1 'polypeptide(L)' 'MLILKQTSQFRKDYKRIKKRGYAVSILAEVLKTLLAQKPLEQKYQDHQLTGKWKDFREC' A
#
# COMPACT_ATOMS: atom_id res chain seq x y z
N MET A 1 -0.66 -15.24 7.80
CA MET A 1 -0.27 -13.84 8.16
C MET A 1 0.93 -13.45 7.31
N LEU A 2 0.85 -12.34 6.58
CA LEU A 2 1.96 -11.88 5.74
C LEU A 2 2.99 -11.09 6.56
N ILE A 3 4.24 -11.08 6.09
CA ILE A 3 5.33 -10.28 6.70
C ILE A 3 5.53 -9.02 5.87
N LEU A 4 5.41 -7.86 6.50
CA LEU A 4 5.61 -6.57 5.83
C LEU A 4 7.09 -6.36 5.50
N LYS A 5 7.41 -6.19 4.22
CA LYS A 5 8.74 -5.76 3.75
C LYS A 5 8.63 -4.41 3.05
N GLN A 6 9.47 -3.46 3.46
CA GLN A 6 9.47 -2.10 2.92
C GLN A 6 10.77 -1.80 2.18
N THR A 7 10.65 -1.30 0.95
CA THR A 7 11.79 -0.79 0.17
C THR A 7 12.31 0.53 0.74
N SER A 8 13.54 0.90 0.39
CA SER A 8 14.09 2.21 0.74
C SER A 8 13.29 3.35 0.12
N GLN A 9 12.76 3.15 -1.09
CA GLN A 9 11.89 4.10 -1.79
C GLN A 9 10.58 4.31 -1.02
N PHE A 10 9.90 3.24 -0.62
CA PHE A 10 8.66 3.32 0.18
C PHE A 10 8.86 4.14 1.46
N ARG A 11 9.97 3.94 2.19
CA ARG A 11 10.26 4.70 3.42
C ARG A 11 10.45 6.19 3.15
N LYS A 12 11.07 6.56 2.02
CA LYS A 12 11.24 7.97 1.62
C LYS A 12 9.88 8.60 1.28
N ASP A 13 9.04 7.88 0.53
CA ASP A 13 7.72 8.36 0.13
C ASP A 13 6.78 8.49 1.34
N TYR A 14 6.80 7.52 2.25
CA TYR A 14 6.06 7.58 3.51
C TYR A 14 6.41 8.83 4.34
N LYS A 15 7.71 9.15 4.49
CA LYS A 15 8.15 10.38 5.18
C LYS A 15 7.66 11.64 4.45
N ARG A 16 7.67 11.62 3.11
CA ARG A 16 7.24 12.74 2.27
C ARG A 16 5.74 13.02 2.41
N ILE A 17 4.88 12.00 2.32
CA ILE A 17 3.42 12.17 2.47
C ILE A 17 3.06 12.59 3.89
N LYS A 18 3.75 12.07 4.91
CA LYS A 18 3.57 12.48 6.30
C LYS A 18 3.92 13.96 6.49
N LYS A 19 5.04 14.43 5.91
CA LYS A 19 5.42 15.86 5.96
C LYS A 19 4.41 16.76 5.24
N ARG A 20 3.75 16.26 4.20
CA ARG A 20 2.72 16.99 3.45
C ARG A 20 1.33 16.99 4.12
N GLY A 21 1.16 16.30 5.26
CA GLY A 21 -0.10 16.28 6.00
C GLY A 21 -1.14 15.29 5.48
N TYR A 22 -0.76 14.31 4.66
CA TYR A 22 -1.68 13.26 4.21
C TYR A 22 -2.12 12.38 5.39
N ALA A 23 -3.35 11.86 5.31
CA ALA A 23 -3.92 10.94 6.28
C ALA A 23 -3.25 9.56 6.21
N VAL A 24 -2.09 9.42 6.87
CA VAL A 24 -1.34 8.16 6.96
C VAL A 24 -2.10 7.05 7.70
N SER A 25 -3.17 7.39 8.43
CA SER A 25 -4.08 6.42 9.05
C SER A 25 -4.76 5.53 8.00
N ILE A 26 -5.15 6.09 6.85
CA ILE A 26 -5.78 5.32 5.76
C ILE A 26 -4.82 4.23 5.25
N LEU A 27 -3.54 4.58 5.05
CA LEU A 27 -2.51 3.63 4.67
C LEU A 27 -2.33 2.52 5.71
N ALA A 28 -2.38 2.86 7.01
CA ALA A 28 -2.25 1.88 8.07
C ALA A 28 -3.40 0.86 8.08
N GLU A 29 -4.64 1.30 7.84
CA GLU A 29 -5.81 0.42 7.76
C GLU A 29 -5.77 -0.52 6.55
N VAL A 30 -5.37 0.01 5.38
CA VAL A 30 -5.15 -0.81 4.17
C VAL A 30 -4.06 -1.86 4.43
N LEU A 31 -2.92 -1.48 5.01
CA LEU A 31 -1.85 -2.41 5.34
C LEU A 31 -2.30 -3.50 6.33
N LYS A 32 -3.07 -3.18 7.36
CA LYS A 32 -3.63 -4.18 8.29
C LYS A 32 -4.51 -5.19 7.57
N THR A 33 -5.37 -4.72 6.67
CA THR A 33 -6.29 -5.56 5.89
C THR A 33 -5.51 -6.51 4.98
N LEU A 34 -4.51 -6.00 4.28
CA LEU A 34 -3.62 -6.79 3.43
C LEU A 34 -2.81 -7.83 4.23
N LEU A 35 -2.23 -7.44 5.38
CA LEU A 35 -1.47 -8.36 6.24
C LEU A 35 -2.33 -9.50 6.80
N ALA A 36 -3.63 -9.23 7.01
CA ALA A 36 -4.64 -10.19 7.41
C ALA A 36 -5.17 -11.06 6.24
N GLN A 37 -4.65 -10.87 5.02
CA GLN A 37 -5.09 -11.58 3.80
C GLN A 37 -6.59 -11.40 3.52
N LYS A 38 -7.15 -10.26 3.91
CA LYS A 38 -8.53 -9.89 3.61
C LYS A 38 -8.57 -9.08 2.31
N PRO A 39 -9.64 -9.24 1.50
CA PRO A 39 -9.82 -8.40 0.32
C PRO A 39 -10.04 -6.94 0.73
N LEU A 40 -9.52 -6.02 -0.07
CA LEU A 40 -9.77 -4.59 0.08
C LEU A 40 -11.17 -4.24 -0.43
N GLU A 41 -11.76 -3.19 0.13
CA GLU A 41 -13.01 -2.63 -0.37
C GLU A 41 -12.84 -2.11 -1.81
N GLN A 42 -13.91 -2.19 -2.62
CA GLN A 42 -13.90 -1.80 -4.03
C GLN A 42 -13.45 -0.34 -4.27
N LYS A 43 -13.63 0.55 -3.29
CA LYS A 43 -13.18 1.95 -3.35
C LYS A 43 -11.66 2.11 -3.54
N TYR A 44 -10.88 1.12 -3.09
CA TYR A 44 -9.43 1.09 -3.26
C TYR A 44 -9.01 0.60 -4.65
N GLN A 45 -9.94 0.12 -5.48
CA GLN A 45 -9.67 -0.28 -6.86
C GLN A 45 -8.45 -1.21 -6.99
N ASP A 46 -8.30 -2.17 -6.07
CA ASP A 46 -7.15 -3.07 -6.06
C ASP A 46 -7.07 -3.90 -7.34
N HIS A 47 -6.03 -3.69 -8.14
CA HIS A 47 -5.83 -4.40 -9.40
C HIS A 47 -4.37 -4.66 -9.71
N GLN A 48 -4.14 -5.63 -10.60
CA GLN A 48 -2.79 -5.99 -11.03
C GLN A 48 -2.31 -4.99 -12.08
N LEU A 49 -1.09 -4.48 -11.89
CA LEU A 49 -0.44 -3.62 -12.87
C LEU A 49 -0.02 -4.40 -14.10
N THR A 50 0.26 -3.71 -15.20
CA THR A 50 0.68 -4.33 -16.46
C THR A 50 2.10 -3.93 -16.85
N GLY A 51 2.64 -4.56 -17.90
CA GLY A 51 3.97 -4.24 -18.44
C GLY A 51 5.11 -4.53 -17.46
N LYS A 52 6.01 -3.55 -17.26
CA LYS A 52 7.16 -3.67 -16.34
C LYS A 52 6.75 -3.96 -14.89
N TRP A 53 5.51 -3.63 -14.52
CA TRP A 53 4.98 -3.78 -13.17
C TRP A 53 4.02 -4.96 -13.03
N LYS A 54 4.02 -5.91 -13.98
CA LYS A 54 3.10 -7.07 -13.99
C LYS A 54 3.04 -7.88 -12.69
N ASP A 55 4.11 -7.90 -11.91
CA ASP A 55 4.19 -8.65 -10.64
C ASP A 55 3.79 -7.79 -9.43
N PHE A 56 3.27 -6.59 -9.66
CA PHE A 56 2.86 -5.63 -8.65
C PHE A 56 1.36 -5.33 -8.76
N ARG A 57 0.79 -4.84 -7.66
CA ARG A 57 -0.60 -4.38 -7.55
C ARG A 57 -0.63 -2.93 -7.13
N GLU A 58 -1.68 -2.22 -7.52
CA GLU A 58 -1.98 -0.88 -7.02
C GLU A 58 -3.37 -0.83 -6.37
N CYS A 59 -3.50 -0.02 -5.32
CA CYS A 59 -4.71 0.19 -4.53
C CYS A 59 -4.70 1.55 -3.83
#